data_AF-A0A6J5D6M3-F1
#
_entry.id   AF-A0A6J5D6M3-F1
#
_cell.length_a   1.000
_cell.length_b   1.000
_cell.length_c   1.000
_cell.angle_alpha   90.00
_cell.angle_beta   90.00
_cell.angle_gamma   90.00
#
_symmetry.space_group_name_H-M   'P 1'
#
loop_
_entity.id
_entity.type
_entity.pdbx_description
1 polymer ?
#
loop_
_entity_poly.entity_id
_entity_poly.type
_entity_poly.pdbx_seq_one_letter_code
_entity_poly.pdbx_strand_id
1 'polypeptide(L)' 'MFEPSRAPGRARRDGHRAGDPAKAARAILAWPDSPNPLRHLLLGSDAPGFVRDQLADVESRINAWQKLAVSTDFER' A
#
# COMPACT_ATOMS: atom_id res chain seq x y z
N MET A 1 -34.85 4.99 -15.23
CA MET A 1 -34.02 6.20 -15.02
C MET A 1 -33.06 5.88 -13.88
N PHE A 2 -31.75 5.82 -14.15
CA PHE A 2 -30.75 5.50 -13.12
C PHE A 2 -30.32 6.81 -12.43
N GLU A 3 -30.73 7.00 -11.18
CA GLU A 3 -30.25 8.10 -10.35
C GLU A 3 -28.89 7.69 -9.75
N PRO A 4 -27.78 8.38 -10.05
CA PRO A 4 -26.52 8.08 -9.39
C PRO A 4 -26.63 8.54 -7.93
N SER A 5 -26.58 7.60 -6.99
CA SER A 5 -26.51 7.84 -5.54
C SER A 5 -25.17 8.46 -5.14
N ARG A 6 -24.85 9.64 -5.67
CA ARG A 6 -23.73 10.44 -5.19
C ARG A 6 -24.21 11.22 -3.99
N ALA A 7 -24.15 10.58 -2.82
CA ALA A 7 -24.36 11.23 -1.54
C ALA A 7 -23.50 12.52 -1.43
N PRO A 8 -24.03 13.62 -0.86
CA PRO A 8 -23.34 14.92 -0.77
C PRO A 8 -22.16 14.93 0.23
N GLY A 9 -21.69 13.78 0.70
CA GLY A 9 -20.59 13.65 1.67
C GLY A 9 -19.20 14.03 1.13
N ARG A 10 -19.07 14.32 -0.17
CA ARG A 10 -17.82 14.79 -0.81
C ARG A 10 -17.70 16.31 -0.92
N ALA A 11 -18.67 17.08 -0.43
CA ALA A 11 -18.57 18.55 -0.41
C ALA A 11 -17.98 19.10 0.91
N ARG A 12 -17.77 18.26 1.92
CA ARG A 12 -17.34 18.69 3.27
C ARG A 12 -16.27 17.77 3.84
N ARG A 13 -15.12 17.65 3.17
CA ARG A 13 -13.93 16.99 3.74
C ARG A 13 -12.64 17.70 3.31
N ASP A 14 -12.70 19.02 3.26
CA ASP A 14 -11.53 19.87 3.01
C ASP A 14 -10.65 19.91 4.27
N GLY A 15 -9.38 19.50 4.12
CA GLY A 15 -8.28 19.95 4.97
C GLY A 15 -7.86 19.10 6.17
N HIS A 16 -8.52 17.98 6.49
CA HIS A 16 -8.22 17.20 7.73
C HIS A 16 -7.75 15.75 7.52
N ARG A 17 -7.51 15.31 6.28
CA ARG A 17 -6.77 14.07 6.04
C ARG A 17 -5.30 14.41 5.85
N ALA A 18 -4.43 13.68 6.52
CA ALA A 18 -2.98 13.81 6.34
C ALA A 18 -2.63 13.46 4.88
N GLY A 19 -2.31 14.48 4.10
CA GLY A 19 -1.95 14.32 2.69
C GLY A 19 -2.39 15.49 1.83
N ASP A 20 -1.49 16.00 1.01
CA ASP A 20 -1.78 17.03 0.03
C ASP A 20 -2.23 16.33 -1.28
N PRO A 21 -3.50 16.47 -1.71
CA PRO A 21 -4.01 15.81 -2.90
C PRO A 21 -3.30 16.27 -4.19
N ALA A 22 -2.78 17.49 -4.23
CA ALA A 22 -2.01 17.97 -5.38
C ALA A 22 -0.63 17.29 -5.43
N LYS A 23 0.02 17.06 -4.28
CA LYS A 23 1.26 16.27 -4.21
C LYS A 23 1.03 14.81 -4.60
N ALA A 24 -0.10 14.23 -4.18
CA ALA A 24 -0.47 12.87 -4.57
C ALA A 24 -0.68 12.74 -6.09
N ALA A 25 -1.39 13.68 -6.71
CA ALA A 25 -1.58 13.69 -8.16
C ALA A 25 -0.25 13.77 -8.92
N ARG A 26 0.69 14.61 -8.47
CA ARG A 26 2.04 14.69 -9.04
C ARG A 26 2.82 13.38 -8.88
N ALA A 27 2.73 12.74 -7.73
CA ALA A 27 3.38 11.45 -7.50
C ALA A 27 2.82 10.34 -8.41
N ILE A 28 1.51 10.32 -8.64
CA ILE A 28 0.86 9.38 -9.58
C ILE A 28 1.38 9.60 -11.01
N LEU A 29 1.49 10.86 -11.45
CA LEU A 29 1.97 11.19 -12.80
C LEU A 29 3.46 10.89 -13.01
N ALA A 30 4.28 11.01 -11.97
CA ALA A 30 5.73 10.75 -12.05
C ALA A 30 6.10 9.27 -11.90
N TRP A 31 5.17 8.42 -11.45
CA TRP A 31 5.44 7.01 -11.18
C TRP A 31 5.81 6.18 -12.41
N PRO A 32 5.15 6.30 -13.58
CA PRO A 32 5.49 5.51 -14.77
C PRO A 32 6.91 5.77 -15.28
N ASP A 33 7.45 6.96 -15.05
CA ASP A 33 8.78 7.39 -15.51
C ASP A 33 9.91 6.99 -14.53
N SER A 34 9.60 6.29 -13.44
CA SER A 34 10.58 5.84 -12.46
C SER A 34 11.37 4.61 -12.98
N PRO A 35 12.70 4.54 -12.79
CA PRO A 35 13.53 3.45 -13.30
C PRO A 35 13.22 2.07 -12.68
N ASN A 36 12.51 2.02 -11.55
CA ASN A 36 12.03 0.79 -10.94
C ASN A 36 10.71 1.10 -10.22
N PRO A 37 9.58 1.17 -10.93
CA PRO A 37 8.32 1.54 -10.32
C PRO A 37 7.92 0.41 -9.35
N LEU A 38 7.68 0.77 -8.08
CA LEU A 38 6.97 -0.14 -7.17
C LEU A 38 5.66 -0.57 -7.86
N ARG A 39 5.15 -1.77 -7.59
CA ARG A 39 3.82 -2.17 -8.12
C ARG A 39 2.67 -1.45 -7.40
N HIS A 40 2.92 -0.94 -6.19
CA HIS A 40 1.93 -0.23 -5.37
C HIS A 40 2.44 1.18 -5.02
N LEU A 41 1.61 2.21 -5.22
CA LEU A 41 1.96 3.58 -4.86
C LEU A 41 1.73 3.77 -3.38
N LEU A 42 2.75 4.28 -2.71
CA LEU A 42 2.61 4.71 -1.33
C LEU A 42 2.42 6.22 -1.33
N LEU A 43 1.25 6.66 -0.86
CA LEU A 43 0.89 8.06 -0.75
C LEU A 43 0.67 8.42 0.72
N GLY A 44 1.41 9.42 1.21
CA GLY A 44 1.43 9.78 2.62
C GLY A 44 2.84 9.64 3.21
N SER A 45 3.14 10.43 4.24
CA SER A 45 4.44 10.41 4.92
C SER A 45 4.64 9.18 5.79
N ASP A 46 3.54 8.56 6.24
CA ASP A 46 3.46 7.35 7.05
C ASP A 46 3.42 6.06 6.23
N ALA A 47 2.96 6.14 4.97
CA ALA A 47 2.78 4.99 4.09
C ALA A 47 4.05 4.10 3.95
N PRO A 48 5.28 4.65 3.81
CA PRO A 48 6.49 3.81 3.78
C PRO A 48 6.75 3.07 5.10
N GLY A 49 6.41 3.66 6.24
CA GLY A 49 6.56 3.03 7.57
C GLY A 49 5.61 1.85 7.73
N PHE A 50 4.33 2.06 7.43
CA PHE A 50 3.31 1.01 7.51
C PHE A 50 3.66 -0.22 6.66
N VAL A 51 4.14 -0.01 5.43
CA VAL A 51 4.54 -1.11 4.55
C VAL A 51 5.77 -1.85 5.09
N ARG A 52 6.74 -1.14 5.66
CA ARG A 52 7.91 -1.75 6.30
C ARG A 52 7.53 -2.61 7.50
N ASP A 53 6.61 -2.14 8.33
CA ASP A 53 6.11 -2.89 9.48
C ASP A 53 5.37 -4.16 9.03
N GLN A 54 4.56 -4.06 7.99
CA GLN A 54 3.87 -5.21 7.42
C GLN A 54 4.85 -6.24 6.82
N LEU A 55 5.89 -5.79 6.12
CA LEU A 55 6.94 -6.66 5.59
C LEU A 55 7.68 -7.39 6.73
N ALA A 56 8.00 -6.69 7.82
CA ALA A 56 8.67 -7.27 8.98
C ALA A 56 7.80 -8.33 9.68
N ASP A 57 6.49 -8.12 9.79
CA ASP A 57 5.57 -9.14 10.33
C ASP A 57 5.55 -10.40 9.47
N VAL A 58 5.43 -10.22 8.14
CA VAL A 58 5.45 -11.34 7.19
C VAL A 58 6.77 -12.11 7.26
N GLU A 59 7.89 -11.40 7.30
CA GLU A 59 9.23 -12.00 7.43
C GLU A 59 9.37 -12.79 8.74
N SER A 60 8.92 -12.22 9.87
CA SER A 60 8.91 -12.90 11.16
C SER A 60 8.11 -14.21 11.11
N ARG A 61 6.94 -14.19 10.47
CA ARG A 61 6.13 -15.40 10.27
C ARG A 61 6.83 -16.41 9.38
N ILE A 62 7.41 -15.98 8.25
CA ILE A 62 8.19 -16.89 7.38
C ILE A 62 9.28 -17.59 8.18
N ASN A 63 10.06 -16.83 8.96
CA ASN A 63 11.15 -17.36 9.78
C ASN A 63 10.64 -18.35 10.85
N ALA A 64 9.51 -18.07 11.49
CA ALA A 64 8.90 -18.97 12.48
C ALA A 64 8.50 -20.31 11.87
N TRP A 65 8.03 -20.31 10.62
CA TRP A 65 7.52 -21.51 9.94
C TRP A 65 8.54 -22.14 8.98
N GLN A 66 9.73 -21.55 8.79
CA GLN A 66 10.73 -21.99 7.82
C GLN A 66 11.16 -23.44 8.02
N LYS A 67 11.43 -23.83 9.28
CA LYS A 67 11.87 -25.21 9.59
C LYS A 67 10.80 -26.24 9.23
N LEU A 68 9.51 -25.92 9.47
CA LEU A 68 8.40 -26.79 9.11
C LEU A 68 8.24 -26.86 7.59
N ALA A 69 8.31 -25.72 6.90
CA ALA A 69 8.19 -25.68 5.44
C ALA A 69 9.28 -26.54 4.78
N VAL A 70 10.55 -26.38 5.20
CA VAL A 70 11.67 -27.18 4.67
C VAL A 70 11.57 -28.66 5.06
N SER A 71 10.95 -29.01 6.20
CA SER A 71 10.74 -30.41 6.57
C SER A 71 9.75 -31.17 5.68
N THR A 72 9.04 -30.47 4.79
CA THR A 72 8.14 -31.09 3.81
C THR A 72 8.82 -31.46 2.49
N ASP A 73 10.13 -31.21 2.37
CA ASP A 73 10.90 -31.68 1.22
C ASP A 73 10.97 -33.21 1.20
N PHE A 74 11.03 -33.78 -0.01
CA PHE A 74 11.19 -35.23 -0.19
C PHE A 74 12.50 -35.72 0.46
N GLU A 75 12.43 -36.83 1.20
CA GLU A 75 13.62 -37.54 1.66
C GLU A 75 14.47 -37.95 0.45
N ARG A 76 15.75 -37.58 0.48
CA ARG A 76 16.70 -37.82 -0.60
C ARG A 76 17.38 -39.18 -0.48
#